data_AF-A0A7C6QCF2-F1
#
_entry.id   AF-A0A7C6QCF2-F1
#
_cell.length_a   1.000
_cell.length_b   1.000
_cell.length_c   1.000
_cell.angle_alpha   90.00
_cell.angle_beta   90.00
_cell.angle_gamma   90.00
#
_symmetry.space_group_name_H-M   'P 1'
#
loop_
_entity.id
_entity.type
_entity.pdbx_description
1 polymer ?
#
loop_
_entity_poly.entity_id
_entity_poly.type
_entity_poly.pdbx_seq_one_letter_code
_entity_poly.pdbx_strand_id
1 'polypeptide(L)'
;MAKKRLLWTVVILAVLVVGLNLLVGFARDVEPVEPERIAWLENTLIMHRGFHDNNQSIPENSLAAFAAAVEGGYIIELDVSMTKDKQLVVFHDKKLKRVFGVDKYLSEVTYEELSQYRLFDTEERVPLFREVLDFVDGGCPF
;
A
#
# COMPACT_ATOMS: atom_id res chain seq x y z
N MET A 1 -23.33 -51.05 3.23
CA MET A 1 -22.68 -50.12 2.28
C MET A 1 -22.38 -48.73 2.87
N ALA A 2 -23.32 -48.08 3.58
CA ALA A 2 -23.13 -46.72 4.12
C ALA A 2 -21.93 -46.57 5.09
N LYS A 3 -21.73 -47.50 6.04
CA LYS A 3 -20.60 -47.45 6.99
C LYS A 3 -19.22 -47.50 6.31
N LYS A 4 -19.07 -48.29 5.24
CA LYS A 4 -17.82 -48.34 4.45
C LYS A 4 -17.58 -47.04 3.69
N ARG A 5 -18.63 -46.44 3.12
CA ARG A 5 -18.53 -45.12 2.47
C ARG A 5 -18.12 -44.04 3.46
N LEU A 6 -18.75 -44.00 4.63
CA LEU A 6 -18.40 -43.07 5.72
C LEU A 6 -16.94 -43.23 6.16
N LEU A 7 -16.46 -44.47 6.35
CA LEU A 7 -15.07 -44.75 6.71
C LEU A 7 -14.10 -44.21 5.66
N TRP A 8 -14.33 -44.48 4.37
CA TRP A 8 -13.48 -43.97 3.30
C TRP A 8 -13.51 -42.45 3.19
N THR A 9 -14.67 -41.82 3.39
CA THR A 9 -14.78 -40.36 3.45
C THR A 9 -13.91 -39.78 4.57
N VAL A 10 -13.96 -40.37 5.77
CA VAL A 10 -13.13 -39.92 6.90
C VAL A 10 -11.63 -40.10 6.60
N VAL A 11 -11.23 -41.23 6.01
CA VAL A 11 -9.84 -41.49 5.63
C VAL A 11 -9.34 -40.48 4.59
N ILE A 12 -10.14 -40.21 3.55
CA ILE A 12 -9.79 -39.22 2.51
C ILE A 12 -9.65 -37.84 3.13
N LEU A 13 -10.59 -37.41 3.97
CA LEU A 13 -10.49 -36.13 4.66
C LEU A 13 -9.24 -36.04 5.55
N ALA A 14 -8.90 -37.10 6.27
CA ALA A 14 -7.68 -37.13 7.09
C ALA A 14 -6.42 -36.99 6.23
N VAL A 15 -6.33 -37.69 5.09
CA VAL A 15 -5.22 -37.59 4.15
C VAL A 15 -5.13 -36.17 3.56
N LEU A 16 -6.26 -35.57 3.19
CA LEU A 16 -6.28 -34.21 2.66
C LEU A 16 -5.82 -33.19 3.71
N VAL A 17 -6.25 -33.34 4.97
CA VAL A 17 -5.82 -32.47 6.07
C VAL A 17 -4.31 -32.62 6.31
N VAL A 18 -3.79 -33.85 6.36
CA VAL A 18 -2.35 -34.09 6.54
C VAL A 18 -1.56 -33.52 5.36
N GLY A 19 -2.00 -33.79 4.13
CA GLY A 19 -1.36 -33.28 2.91
C GLY A 19 -1.34 -31.75 2.87
N LEU A 20 -2.44 -31.10 3.25
CA LEU A 20 -2.50 -29.63 3.36
C LEU A 20 -1.55 -29.10 4.43
N ASN A 21 -1.47 -29.74 5.60
CA ASN A 21 -0.53 -29.31 6.65
C ASN A 21 0.93 -29.44 6.20
N LEU A 22 1.29 -30.53 5.51
CA LEU A 22 2.63 -30.71 4.94
C LEU A 22 2.95 -29.65 3.88
N LEU A 23 1.98 -29.33 3.01
CA LEU A 23 2.14 -28.30 1.98
C LEU A 23 2.31 -26.91 2.61
N VAL A 24 1.50 -26.57 3.62
CA VAL A 24 1.62 -25.30 4.35
C VAL A 24 2.94 -25.22 5.11
N GLY A 25 3.38 -26.31 5.75
CA GLY A 25 4.68 -26.38 6.42
C GLY A 25 5.82 -26.12 5.44
N PHE A 26 5.87 -26.88 4.34
CA PHE A 26 6.86 -26.66 3.28
C PHE A 26 6.86 -25.23 2.75
N ALA A 27 5.68 -24.64 2.50
CA ALA A 27 5.58 -23.27 2.01
C ALA A 27 6.14 -22.24 3.01
N ARG A 28 5.96 -22.46 4.32
CA ARG A 28 6.52 -21.61 5.38
C ARG A 28 8.04 -21.75 5.50
N ASP A 29 8.56 -22.95 5.30
CA ASP A 29 10.00 -23.23 5.41
C ASP A 29 10.81 -22.70 4.22
N VAL A 30 10.17 -22.49 3.05
CA VAL A 30 10.84 -21.97 1.84
C VAL A 30 11.18 -20.49 1.95
N GLU A 31 10.43 -19.71 2.73
CA GLU A 31 10.65 -18.28 2.91
C GLU A 31 10.56 -17.91 4.40
N PRO A 32 11.55 -18.34 5.21
CA PRO A 32 11.53 -18.06 6.63
C PRO A 32 11.58 -16.54 6.84
N VAL A 33 10.53 -16.02 7.46
CA VAL A 33 10.49 -14.62 7.90
C VAL A 33 11.10 -14.59 9.29
N GLU A 34 12.37 -14.18 9.37
CA GLU A 34 13.04 -13.90 10.64
C GLU A 34 12.18 -12.91 11.45
N PRO A 35 11.73 -13.25 12.67
CA PRO A 35 10.86 -12.41 13.47
C PRO A 35 11.41 -10.99 13.66
N GLU A 36 12.72 -10.84 13.78
CA GLU A 36 13.38 -9.54 13.92
C GLU A 36 13.19 -8.66 12.67
N ARG A 37 13.10 -9.26 11.47
CA ARG A 37 12.90 -8.52 10.21
C ARG A 37 11.50 -7.92 10.09
N ILE A 38 10.51 -8.49 10.76
CA ILE A 38 9.12 -8.02 10.74
C ILE A 38 8.65 -7.41 12.05
N ALA A 39 9.50 -7.40 13.09
CA ALA A 39 9.17 -6.83 14.39
C ALA A 39 8.68 -5.38 14.29
N TRP A 40 9.14 -4.62 13.28
CA TRP A 40 8.68 -3.25 13.03
C TRP A 40 7.19 -3.18 12.63
N LEU A 41 6.64 -4.20 11.94
CA LEU A 41 5.22 -4.24 11.54
C LEU A 41 4.29 -4.38 12.75
N GLU A 42 4.75 -5.05 13.79
CA GLU A 42 3.94 -5.28 15.00
C GLU A 42 4.03 -4.11 15.98
N ASN A 43 5.11 -3.34 15.94
CA ASN A 43 5.43 -2.33 16.96
C ASN A 43 5.41 -0.88 16.45
N THR A 44 5.16 -0.66 15.16
CA THR A 44 5.16 0.68 14.57
C THR A 44 3.82 0.98 13.91
N LEU A 45 3.34 2.21 14.08
CA LEU A 45 2.17 2.67 13.34
C LEU A 45 2.57 3.00 11.89
N ILE A 46 1.77 2.50 10.95
CA ILE A 46 1.90 2.79 9.53
C ILE A 46 0.85 3.84 9.17
N MET A 47 1.31 5.02 8.75
CA MET A 47 0.48 6.12 8.32
C MET A 47 0.05 5.87 6.88
N HIS A 48 -1.19 5.37 6.75
CA HIS A 48 -1.83 5.12 5.46
C HIS A 48 -1.96 6.43 4.67
N ARG A 49 -1.29 6.49 3.52
CA ARG A 49 -1.14 7.68 2.65
C ARG A 49 -0.45 8.86 3.30
N GLY A 50 0.51 8.58 4.17
CA GLY A 50 1.18 9.58 5.01
C GLY A 50 0.33 10.01 6.20
N PHE A 51 0.88 10.86 7.08
CA PHE A 51 0.18 11.32 8.27
C PHE A 51 -0.74 12.51 7.91
N HIS A 52 -1.75 12.22 7.09
CA HIS A 52 -2.73 13.17 6.62
C HIS A 52 -3.86 13.37 7.64
N ASP A 53 -4.61 14.46 7.51
CA ASP A 53 -5.79 14.70 8.35
C ASP A 53 -7.10 14.33 7.63
N ASN A 54 -8.20 14.36 8.38
CA ASN A 54 -9.53 14.07 7.84
C ASN A 54 -10.22 15.32 7.26
N ASN A 55 -9.67 16.51 7.48
CA ASN A 55 -10.24 17.77 7.00
C ASN A 55 -9.57 18.28 5.70
N GLN A 56 -8.59 17.53 5.18
CA GLN A 56 -7.84 17.78 3.96
C GLN A 56 -6.94 19.03 4.02
N SER A 57 -6.58 19.51 5.22
CA SER A 57 -5.59 20.59 5.37
C SER A 57 -4.16 20.09 5.19
N ILE A 58 -3.91 18.83 5.55
CA ILE A 58 -2.76 18.02 5.17
C ILE A 58 -3.30 16.89 4.27
N PRO A 59 -3.17 16.99 2.93
CA PRO A 59 -3.75 16.02 2.01
C PRO A 59 -3.09 14.65 2.08
N GLU A 60 -3.86 13.59 1.83
CA GLU A 60 -3.34 12.24 1.58
C GLU A 60 -2.31 12.25 0.43
N ASN A 61 -1.29 11.38 0.52
CA ASN A 61 -0.28 11.20 -0.52
C ASN A 61 0.47 12.51 -0.92
N SER A 62 0.64 13.44 0.02
CA SER A 62 1.35 14.72 -0.17
C SER A 62 2.71 14.76 0.54
N LEU A 63 3.60 15.66 0.12
CA LEU A 63 4.88 15.85 0.81
C LEU A 63 4.66 16.34 2.25
N ALA A 64 3.64 17.16 2.50
CA ALA A 64 3.27 17.55 3.86
C ALA A 64 2.88 16.36 4.75
N ALA A 65 2.06 15.42 4.24
CA ALA A 65 1.69 14.22 5.00
C ALA A 65 2.89 13.31 5.28
N PHE A 66 3.82 13.21 4.34
CA PHE A 66 5.06 12.44 4.52
C PHE A 66 6.01 13.13 5.50
N ALA A 67 6.13 14.46 5.45
CA ALA A 67 6.90 15.23 6.42
C ALA A 67 6.41 15.02 7.85
N ALA A 68 5.08 15.10 8.05
CA ALA A 68 4.47 14.86 9.36
C ALA A 68 4.70 13.43 9.87
N ALA A 69 4.70 12.43 8.98
CA ALA A 69 5.00 11.05 9.35
C ALA A 69 6.47 10.87 9.77
N VAL A 70 7.42 11.44 9.01
CA VAL A 70 8.85 11.40 9.34
C VAL A 70 9.13 12.13 10.66
N GLU A 71 8.57 13.32 10.86
CA GLU A 71 8.71 14.08 12.11
C GLU A 71 8.15 13.30 13.32
N GLY A 72 7.04 12.57 13.11
CA GLY A 72 6.43 11.72 14.12
C GLY A 72 7.14 10.39 14.37
N GLY A 73 8.17 10.03 13.60
CA GLY A 73 8.83 8.73 13.70
C GLY A 73 7.95 7.56 13.25
N TYR A 74 7.02 7.81 12.32
CA TYR A 74 6.09 6.80 11.81
C TYR A 74 6.51 6.27 10.45
N ILE A 75 5.99 5.09 10.10
CA ILE A 75 6.19 4.50 8.78
C ILE A 75 5.15 5.07 7.82
N ILE A 76 5.58 5.32 6.59
CA ILE A 76 4.72 5.84 5.52
C ILE A 76 4.23 4.68 4.66
N GLU A 77 2.91 4.59 4.48
CA GLU A 77 2.32 3.91 3.32
C GLU A 77 1.90 4.97 2.29
N LEU A 78 1.98 4.60 1.01
CA LEU A 78 1.67 5.49 -0.11
C LEU A 78 1.18 4.70 -1.32
N ASP A 79 0.49 5.39 -2.22
CA ASP A 79 -0.08 4.80 -3.43
C ASP A 79 0.68 5.23 -4.69
N VAL A 80 1.41 4.32 -5.34
CA VAL A 80 2.09 4.62 -6.61
C VAL A 80 1.18 4.32 -7.80
N SER A 81 1.01 5.31 -8.66
CA SER A 81 0.31 5.20 -9.94
C SER A 81 1.13 5.79 -11.09
N MET A 82 0.62 5.69 -12.32
CA MET A 82 1.34 6.14 -13.51
C MET A 82 0.44 7.02 -14.39
N THR A 83 1.01 8.13 -14.86
CA THR A 83 0.38 9.07 -15.80
C THR A 83 0.42 8.57 -17.25
N LYS A 84 -0.24 9.28 -18.17
CA LYS A 84 -0.24 8.99 -19.62
C LYS A 84 1.17 8.96 -20.23
N ASP A 85 2.04 9.87 -19.81
CA ASP A 85 3.44 10.01 -20.22
C ASP A 85 4.40 9.16 -19.37
N LYS A 86 3.86 8.14 -18.68
CA LYS A 86 4.60 7.12 -17.93
C LYS A 86 5.45 7.65 -16.78
N GLN A 87 5.04 8.76 -16.18
CA GLN A 87 5.65 9.24 -14.95
C GLN A 87 5.02 8.53 -13.76
N LEU A 88 5.85 8.03 -12.84
CA LEU A 88 5.39 7.46 -11.57
C LEU A 88 5.06 8.58 -10.61
N VAL A 89 3.83 8.60 -10.12
CA VAL A 89 3.29 9.62 -9.23
C VAL A 89 2.71 8.96 -7.98
N VAL A 90 2.60 9.74 -6.90
CA VAL A 90 2.00 9.26 -5.65
C VAL A 90 0.56 9.74 -5.56
N PHE A 91 -0.38 8.88 -5.96
CA PHE A 91 -1.81 9.19 -6.06
C PHE A 91 -2.65 7.91 -6.06
N HIS A 92 -3.69 7.87 -5.23
CA HIS A 92 -4.53 6.69 -5.02
C HIS A 92 -5.59 6.46 -6.12
N ASP A 93 -6.36 7.49 -6.46
CA ASP A 93 -7.57 7.30 -7.25
C ASP A 93 -7.25 7.07 -8.74
N LYS A 94 -8.04 6.24 -9.42
CA LYS A 94 -7.95 6.14 -10.89
C LYS A 94 -8.51 7.38 -11.59
N LYS A 95 -9.47 8.06 -10.95
CA LYS A 95 -10.16 9.25 -11.47
C LYS A 95 -9.74 10.48 -10.68
N LEU A 96 -9.63 11.60 -11.39
CA LEU A 96 -9.27 12.91 -10.82
C LEU A 96 -10.44 13.59 -10.08
N LYS A 97 -11.66 13.02 -10.17
CA LYS A 97 -12.90 13.69 -9.76
C LYS A 97 -12.99 13.99 -8.27
N ARG A 98 -12.58 13.07 -7.39
CA ARG A 98 -12.70 13.24 -5.92
C ARG A 98 -11.78 14.35 -5.42
N VAL A 99 -10.54 14.36 -5.89
CA VAL A 99 -9.48 15.23 -5.36
C VAL A 99 -9.44 16.58 -6.10
N PHE A 100 -9.71 16.59 -7.41
CA PHE A 100 -9.55 17.77 -8.25
C PHE A 100 -10.85 18.29 -8.86
N GLY A 101 -11.97 17.59 -8.70
CA GLY A 101 -13.24 17.93 -9.36
C GLY A 101 -13.27 17.69 -10.87
N VAL A 102 -12.18 17.19 -11.46
CA VAL A 102 -11.99 16.96 -12.90
C VAL A 102 -12.48 15.57 -13.31
N ASP A 103 -13.35 15.49 -14.31
CA ASP A 103 -13.84 14.21 -14.85
C ASP A 103 -12.89 13.65 -15.92
N LYS A 104 -11.72 13.20 -15.47
CA LYS A 104 -10.70 12.48 -16.27
C LYS A 104 -10.11 11.33 -15.45
N TYR A 105 -9.54 10.35 -16.12
CA TYR A 105 -8.68 9.35 -15.50
C TYR A 105 -7.24 9.83 -15.43
N LEU A 106 -6.50 9.37 -14.41
CA LEU A 106 -5.07 9.64 -14.28
C LEU A 106 -4.28 9.17 -15.52
N SER A 107 -4.68 8.03 -16.10
CA SER A 107 -4.08 7.47 -17.32
C SER A 107 -4.30 8.32 -18.58
N GLU A 108 -5.13 9.35 -18.52
CA GLU A 108 -5.46 10.23 -19.65
C GLU A 108 -4.70 11.56 -19.62
N VAL A 109 -4.01 11.87 -18.53
CA VAL A 109 -3.27 13.14 -18.34
C VAL A 109 -1.77 12.91 -18.24
N THR A 110 -0.99 13.84 -18.77
CA THR A 110 0.46 13.91 -18.57
C THR A 110 0.79 14.41 -17.17
N TYR A 111 2.03 14.21 -16.70
CA TYR A 111 2.45 14.77 -15.43
C TYR A 111 2.47 16.31 -15.46
N GLU A 112 2.85 16.92 -16.58
CA GLU A 112 2.81 18.38 -16.74
C GLU A 112 1.39 18.93 -16.51
N GLU A 113 0.37 18.32 -17.12
CA GLU A 113 -1.03 18.68 -16.89
C GLU A 113 -1.47 18.38 -15.45
N LEU A 114 -1.08 17.23 -14.90
CA LEU A 114 -1.44 16.83 -13.54
C LEU A 114 -0.86 17.80 -12.49
N SER A 115 0.39 18.22 -12.68
CA SER A 115 1.11 19.11 -11.79
C SER A 115 0.46 20.50 -11.67
N GLN A 116 -0.44 20.87 -12.59
CA GLN A 116 -1.19 22.12 -12.49
C GLN A 116 -2.30 22.07 -11.42
N TYR A 117 -2.80 20.89 -11.09
CA TYR A 117 -3.83 20.74 -10.06
C TYR A 117 -3.23 20.74 -8.66
N ARG A 118 -4.04 21.18 -7.70
CA ARG A 118 -3.74 21.18 -6.27
C ARG A 118 -4.55 20.09 -5.58
N LEU A 119 -3.95 19.44 -4.60
CA LEU A 119 -4.63 18.42 -3.81
C LEU A 119 -5.71 19.09 -2.93
N PHE A 120 -6.98 18.78 -3.22
CA PHE A 120 -8.13 19.41 -2.57
C PHE A 120 -8.02 20.95 -2.60
N ASP A 121 -8.22 21.62 -1.47
CA ASP A 121 -8.16 23.09 -1.34
C ASP A 121 -6.82 23.59 -0.76
N THR A 122 -5.71 22.91 -1.07
CA THR A 122 -4.37 23.24 -0.53
C THR A 122 -3.40 23.81 -1.57
N GLU A 123 -2.15 24.08 -1.14
CA GLU A 123 -1.03 24.42 -2.02
C GLU A 123 -0.26 23.17 -2.51
N GLU A 124 -0.51 22.01 -1.91
CA GLU A 124 0.17 20.75 -2.25
C GLU A 124 -0.23 20.26 -3.63
N ARG A 125 0.69 19.54 -4.27
CA ARG A 125 0.52 18.96 -5.62
C ARG A 125 0.85 17.48 -5.56
N VAL A 126 0.41 16.73 -6.57
CA VAL A 126 0.79 15.32 -6.70
C VAL A 126 2.31 15.22 -6.91
N PRO A 127 3.07 14.60 -5.99
CA PRO A 127 4.50 14.46 -6.17
C PRO A 127 4.80 13.29 -7.12
N LEU A 128 5.93 13.39 -7.83
CA LEU A 128 6.55 12.23 -8.45
C LEU A 128 7.00 11.27 -7.36
N PHE A 129 6.95 9.97 -7.65
CA PHE A 129 7.44 8.96 -6.71
C PHE A 129 8.92 9.20 -6.36
N ARG A 130 9.73 9.66 -7.32
CA ARG A 130 11.12 10.02 -7.07
C ARG A 130 11.27 11.19 -6.09
N GLU A 131 10.42 12.21 -6.18
CA GLU A 131 10.47 13.35 -5.25
C GLU A 131 10.19 12.89 -3.81
N VAL A 132 9.29 11.92 -3.63
CA VAL A 132 9.02 11.34 -2.31
C VAL A 132 10.23 10.54 -1.81
N LEU A 133 10.88 9.75 -2.65
CA LEU A 133 12.10 9.02 -2.26
C LEU A 133 13.25 9.96 -1.89
N ASP A 134 13.47 10.99 -2.70
CA ASP A 134 14.51 12.01 -2.47
C ASP A 134 14.18 12.83 -1.21
N PHE A 135 12.90 13.06 -0.90
CA PHE A 135 12.46 13.72 0.33
C PHE A 135 12.67 12.84 1.58
N VAL A 136 12.31 11.57 1.51
CA VAL A 136 12.43 10.64 2.65
C VAL A 136 13.90 10.36 2.95
N ASP A 137 14.75 10.19 1.94
CA ASP A 137 16.22 10.04 2.06
C ASP A 137 16.67 9.09 3.20
N GLY A 138 16.06 7.91 3.27
CA GLY A 138 16.36 6.91 4.32
C GLY A 138 15.78 7.21 5.70
N GLY A 139 15.01 8.29 5.85
CA GLY A 139 14.27 8.64 7.05
C GLY A 139 13.00 7.80 7.29
N CYS A 140 12.73 6.77 6.50
CA CYS A 140 11.65 5.79 6.72
C CYS A 140 11.81 4.56 5.78
N PRO A 141 11.60 3.32 6.26
CA PRO A 141 11.55 2.91 7.67
C PRO A 141 12.93 2.99 8.33
N PHE A 142 12.96 3.25 9.65
CA PHE A 142 14.17 3.47 10.46
C PHE A 142 14.90 2.17 10.84
#